data_AF-A0A941AR57-F1
#
_entry.id   AF-A0A941AR57-F1
#
_cell.length_a   1.000
_cell.length_b   1.000
_cell.length_c   1.000
_cell.angle_alpha   90.00
_cell.angle_beta   90.00
_cell.angle_gamma   90.00
#
_symmetry.space_group_name_H-M   'P 1'
#
loop_
_entity.id
_entity.type
_entity.pdbx_description
1 polymer ?
#
loop_
_entity_poly.entity_id
_entity_poly.type
_entity_poly.pdbx_seq_one_letter_code
_entity_poly.pdbx_strand_id
1 'polypeptide(L)'
;MVKIGVLALQGAVREHVKCLEAPNTEIVIVKKVDQLADLDGLVLPGGESTTMRRLIDLYGFFEPLKEFAGEGKPMFGTCAGLILMAEEIVGYDQGHLSVINMKVQRNAFGRQRESFETDLLVTDVGEDIRAVFIRAPLIVEVGENVQVLSKYGDEIVAARQGHFLACSFHPELTDDHRFHQYFVSMVEEAKANN
;
A
#
# COMPACT_ATOMS: atom_id res chain seq x y z
N MET A 1 4.11 -2.13 -21.96
CA MET A 1 3.46 -3.09 -21.05
C MET A 1 4.18 -3.01 -19.72
N VAL A 2 3.45 -2.79 -18.63
CA VAL A 2 3.97 -2.77 -17.25
C VAL A 2 3.67 -4.09 -16.55
N LYS A 3 4.55 -4.54 -15.66
CA LYS A 3 4.39 -5.72 -14.81
C LYS A 3 4.21 -5.30 -13.37
N ILE A 4 3.04 -5.55 -12.80
CA ILE A 4 2.72 -5.19 -11.42
C ILE A 4 2.61 -6.45 -10.56
N GLY A 5 3.39 -6.49 -9.49
CA GLY A 5 3.31 -7.54 -8.49
C GLY A 5 2.21 -7.32 -7.47
N VAL A 6 1.64 -8.41 -6.96
CA VAL A 6 0.93 -8.43 -5.68
C VAL A 6 1.61 -9.42 -4.77
N LEU A 7 2.14 -8.95 -3.63
CA LEU A 7 2.82 -9.81 -2.66
C LEU A 7 1.81 -10.79 -2.03
N ALA A 8 2.02 -12.08 -2.25
CA ALA A 8 1.07 -13.14 -1.92
C ALA A 8 1.56 -14.06 -0.80
N LEU A 9 2.11 -13.45 0.26
CA LEU A 9 2.46 -14.15 1.50
C LEU A 9 1.24 -14.29 2.42
N GLN A 10 0.39 -13.26 2.47
CA GLN A 10 -0.88 -13.22 3.19
C GLN A 10 -1.70 -12.03 2.65
N GLY A 11 -3.03 -12.07 2.76
CA GLY A 11 -3.90 -10.93 2.43
C GLY A 11 -4.89 -11.17 1.28
N ALA A 12 -5.61 -10.11 0.89
CA ALA A 12 -6.66 -10.10 -0.15
C ALA A 12 -6.08 -10.05 -1.58
N VAL A 13 -5.21 -11.00 -1.91
CA VAL A 13 -4.44 -10.99 -3.18
C VAL A 13 -5.34 -10.97 -4.41
N ARG A 14 -6.40 -11.79 -4.41
CA ARG A 14 -7.28 -11.95 -5.58
C ARG A 14 -8.01 -10.65 -5.91
N GLU A 15 -8.46 -9.96 -4.88
CA GLU A 15 -9.19 -8.70 -4.97
C GLU A 15 -8.28 -7.60 -5.55
N HIS A 16 -7.02 -7.49 -5.09
CA HIS A 16 -6.05 -6.59 -5.69
C HIS A 16 -5.77 -6.91 -7.16
N VAL A 17 -5.60 -8.18 -7.52
CA VAL A 17 -5.35 -8.59 -8.92
C VAL A 17 -6.46 -8.08 -9.84
N LYS A 18 -7.73 -8.27 -9.46
CA LYS A 18 -8.89 -7.79 -10.23
C LYS A 18 -8.87 -6.27 -10.41
N CYS A 19 -8.54 -5.51 -9.36
CA CYS A 19 -8.58 -4.05 -9.41
C CYS A 19 -7.43 -3.43 -10.23
N LEU A 20 -6.32 -4.16 -10.41
CA LEU A 20 -5.17 -3.72 -11.19
C LEU A 20 -5.29 -4.04 -12.69
N GLU A 21 -6.30 -4.80 -13.12
CA GLU A 21 -6.50 -5.12 -14.53
C GLU A 21 -6.66 -3.82 -15.34
N ALA A 22 -5.77 -3.65 -16.32
CA ALA A 22 -5.75 -2.50 -17.22
C ALA A 22 -5.11 -2.89 -18.56
N PRO A 23 -5.39 -2.18 -19.65
CA PRO A 23 -4.72 -2.40 -20.92
C PRO A 23 -3.20 -2.28 -20.76
N ASN A 24 -2.43 -3.22 -21.33
CA ASN A 24 -0.96 -3.24 -21.23
C ASN A 24 -0.39 -3.41 -19.80
N THR A 25 -1.16 -3.96 -18.87
CA THR A 25 -0.69 -4.33 -17.54
C THR A 25 -0.71 -5.85 -17.37
N GLU A 26 0.42 -6.43 -17.01
CA GLU A 26 0.55 -7.83 -16.62
C GLU A 26 0.63 -7.92 -15.09
N ILE A 27 -0.21 -8.76 -14.48
CA ILE A 27 -0.25 -8.92 -13.02
C ILE A 27 0.47 -10.20 -12.61
N VAL A 28 1.42 -10.08 -11.67
CA VAL A 28 2.22 -11.19 -11.16
C VAL A 28 1.89 -11.45 -9.69
N ILE A 29 1.47 -12.66 -9.37
CA ILE A 29 1.31 -13.10 -7.97
C ILE A 29 2.70 -13.48 -7.43
N VAL A 30 3.22 -12.67 -6.51
CA VAL A 30 4.59 -12.78 -5.98
C VAL A 30 4.61 -13.67 -4.74
N LYS A 31 5.19 -14.86 -4.85
CA LYS A 31 5.39 -15.83 -3.76
C LYS A 31 6.86 -16.15 -3.49
N LYS A 32 7.74 -15.83 -4.43
CA LYS A 32 9.18 -16.06 -4.36
C LYS A 32 9.93 -14.77 -4.70
N VAL A 33 11.10 -14.60 -4.09
CA VAL A 33 11.95 -13.41 -4.27
C VAL A 33 12.30 -13.17 -5.73
N ASP A 34 12.68 -14.21 -6.49
CA ASP A 34 13.07 -14.09 -7.90
C ASP A 34 11.98 -13.46 -8.80
N GLN A 35 10.71 -13.50 -8.37
CA GLN A 35 9.61 -12.89 -9.12
C GLN A 35 9.60 -11.36 -9.03
N LEU A 36 10.42 -10.74 -8.18
CA LEU A 36 10.54 -9.28 -8.05
C LEU A 36 11.36 -8.65 -9.17
N ALA A 37 12.30 -9.39 -9.77
CA ALA A 37 13.32 -8.84 -10.67
C ALA A 37 12.73 -8.09 -11.87
N ASP A 38 11.68 -8.65 -12.48
CA ASP A 38 11.07 -8.12 -13.71
C ASP A 38 9.85 -7.22 -13.45
N LEU A 39 9.55 -6.86 -12.20
CA LEU A 39 8.38 -6.04 -11.88
C LEU A 39 8.71 -4.56 -12.01
N ASP A 40 7.73 -3.81 -12.52
CA ASP A 40 7.76 -2.35 -12.62
C ASP A 40 7.09 -1.69 -11.40
N GLY A 41 6.25 -2.41 -10.67
CA GLY A 41 5.63 -1.95 -9.42
C GLY A 41 5.15 -3.09 -8.54
N LEU A 42 4.89 -2.82 -7.26
CA LEU A 42 4.50 -3.84 -6.28
C LEU A 42 3.41 -3.37 -5.31
N VAL A 43 2.36 -4.17 -5.16
CA VAL A 43 1.34 -4.00 -4.12
C VAL A 43 1.66 -4.87 -2.90
N LEU A 44 1.66 -4.24 -1.73
CA LEU A 44 1.65 -4.89 -0.41
C LEU A 44 0.20 -4.89 0.11
N PRO A 45 -0.50 -6.03 0.08
CA PRO A 45 -1.92 -6.07 0.42
C PRO A 45 -2.18 -5.90 1.92
N GLY A 46 -3.45 -5.72 2.27
CA GLY A 46 -3.92 -5.78 3.65
C GLY A 46 -3.83 -7.18 4.27
N GLY A 47 -4.14 -7.29 5.56
CA GLY A 47 -3.99 -8.55 6.29
C GLY A 47 -3.58 -8.36 7.75
N GLU A 48 -2.66 -9.19 8.24
CA GLU A 48 -2.09 -9.08 9.59
C GLU A 48 -0.60 -8.77 9.48
N SER A 49 -0.23 -7.52 9.82
CA SER A 49 1.12 -7.00 9.57
C SER A 49 2.23 -7.79 10.28
N THR A 50 1.99 -8.35 11.47
CA THR A 50 3.04 -9.13 12.18
C THR A 50 3.29 -10.48 11.52
N THR A 51 2.25 -11.12 10.99
CA THR A 51 2.32 -12.35 10.22
C THR A 51 3.01 -12.08 8.89
N MET A 52 2.62 -11.02 8.19
CA MET A 52 3.29 -10.62 6.96
C MET A 52 4.78 -10.36 7.20
N ARG A 53 5.14 -9.63 8.26
CA ARG A 53 6.54 -9.38 8.61
C ARG A 53 7.31 -10.68 8.86
N ARG A 54 6.74 -11.59 9.65
CA ARG A 54 7.33 -12.91 9.90
C ARG A 54 7.54 -13.72 8.62
N LEU A 55 6.59 -13.69 7.70
CA LEU A 55 6.70 -14.40 6.42
C LEU A 55 7.73 -13.73 5.49
N ILE A 56 7.81 -12.40 5.49
CA ILE A 56 8.84 -11.65 4.78
C ILE A 56 10.23 -12.07 5.25
N ASP A 57 10.45 -12.13 6.57
CA ASP A 57 11.72 -12.57 7.14
C ASP A 57 12.00 -14.05 6.83
N LEU A 58 11.00 -14.93 7.01
CA LEU A 58 11.13 -16.39 6.81
C LEU A 58 11.49 -16.75 5.36
N TYR A 59 10.93 -16.05 4.38
CA TYR A 59 11.14 -16.32 2.96
C TYR A 59 12.22 -15.43 2.33
N GLY A 60 12.92 -14.62 3.12
CA GLY A 60 14.05 -13.80 2.65
C GLY A 60 13.65 -12.63 1.76
N PHE A 61 12.44 -12.08 1.93
CA PHE A 61 11.96 -10.94 1.15
C PHE A 61 12.45 -9.58 1.65
N PHE A 62 12.95 -9.48 2.89
CA PHE A 62 13.21 -8.18 3.51
C PHE A 62 14.18 -7.30 2.72
N GLU A 63 15.41 -7.79 2.46
CA GLU A 63 16.39 -7.04 1.67
C GLU A 63 15.96 -6.84 0.21
N PRO A 64 15.43 -7.86 -0.51
CA PRO A 64 14.91 -7.67 -1.86
C PRO A 64 13.80 -6.61 -1.98
N LEU A 65 12.93 -6.48 -0.98
CA LEU A 65 11.90 -5.43 -0.96
C LEU A 65 12.50 -4.03 -0.72
N LYS A 66 13.57 -3.94 0.09
CA LYS A 66 14.31 -2.67 0.29
C LYS A 66 15.07 -2.26 -0.97
N GLU A 67 15.70 -3.21 -1.65
CA GLU A 67 16.36 -2.99 -2.94
C GLU A 67 15.35 -2.53 -3.99
N PHE A 68 14.21 -3.24 -4.12
CA PHE A 68 13.13 -2.87 -5.01
C PHE A 68 12.64 -1.42 -4.78
N ALA A 69 12.47 -1.04 -3.52
CA ALA A 69 12.10 0.32 -3.15
C ALA A 69 13.17 1.37 -3.52
N GLY A 70 14.45 1.00 -3.41
CA GLY A 70 15.61 1.83 -3.74
C GLY A 70 15.83 2.05 -5.23
N GLU A 71 15.31 1.16 -6.08
CA GLU A 71 15.35 1.28 -7.55
C GLU A 71 14.39 2.34 -8.12
N GLY A 72 13.58 2.99 -7.27
CA GLY A 72 12.59 3.98 -7.73
C GLY A 72 11.29 3.36 -8.26
N LYS A 73 11.12 2.03 -8.15
CA LYS A 73 9.93 1.32 -8.61
C LYS A 73 8.74 1.56 -7.67
N PRO A 74 7.56 1.95 -8.17
CA PRO A 74 6.43 2.26 -7.29
C PRO A 74 5.99 1.08 -6.41
N MET A 75 5.68 1.40 -5.16
CA MET A 75 5.10 0.44 -4.21
C MET A 75 3.81 0.99 -3.60
N PHE A 76 2.82 0.12 -3.45
CA PHE A 76 1.52 0.48 -2.91
C PHE A 76 1.12 -0.40 -1.72
N GLY A 77 1.06 0.20 -0.52
CA GLY A 77 0.65 -0.47 0.71
C GLY A 77 -0.79 -0.18 1.11
N THR A 78 -1.60 -1.23 1.27
CA THR A 78 -2.99 -1.09 1.76
C THR A 78 -3.14 -1.71 3.14
N CYS A 79 -3.79 -1.02 4.07
CA CYS A 79 -4.04 -1.48 5.44
C CYS A 79 -2.76 -2.05 6.12
N ALA A 80 -2.61 -3.37 6.24
CA ALA A 80 -1.38 -3.97 6.77
C ALA A 80 -0.12 -3.67 5.94
N GLY A 81 -0.25 -3.56 4.61
CA GLY A 81 0.82 -3.12 3.72
C GLY A 81 1.28 -1.69 3.99
N LEU A 82 0.37 -0.79 4.38
CA LEU A 82 0.73 0.56 4.83
C LEU A 82 1.62 0.49 6.08
N ILE A 83 1.30 -0.38 7.05
CA ILE A 83 2.13 -0.58 8.26
C ILE A 83 3.52 -1.08 7.86
N LEU A 84 3.62 -1.98 6.87
CA LEU A 84 4.91 -2.47 6.36
C LEU A 84 5.78 -1.37 5.75
N MET A 85 5.19 -0.31 5.19
CA MET A 85 5.93 0.77 4.52
C MET A 85 6.39 1.89 5.47
N ALA A 86 5.78 2.00 6.66
CA ALA A 86 6.03 3.06 7.61
C ALA A 86 7.45 3.03 8.22
N GLU A 87 8.00 4.22 8.46
CA GLU A 87 9.28 4.41 9.17
C GLU A 87 9.15 4.11 10.66
N GLU A 88 8.06 4.58 11.28
CA GLU A 88 7.79 4.38 12.70
C GLU A 88 6.43 3.71 12.94
N ILE A 89 6.38 2.83 13.93
CA ILE A 89 5.13 2.20 14.39
C ILE A 89 4.98 2.45 15.89
N VAL A 90 3.84 3.02 16.30
CA VAL A 90 3.57 3.33 17.71
C VAL A 90 3.64 2.05 18.56
N GLY A 91 4.49 2.08 19.59
CA GLY A 91 4.69 0.96 20.51
C GLY A 91 5.68 -0.11 20.03
N TYR A 92 6.44 0.16 18.95
CA TYR A 92 7.51 -0.70 18.45
C TYR A 92 8.83 0.09 18.35
N ASP A 93 9.95 -0.59 18.57
CA ASP A 93 11.29 0.03 18.51
C ASP A 93 11.73 0.36 17.08
N GLN A 94 11.16 -0.31 16.07
CA GLN A 94 11.51 -0.15 14.67
C GLN A 94 10.28 -0.27 13.77
N GLY A 95 10.30 0.45 12.65
CA GLY A 95 9.41 0.23 11.53
C GLY A 95 9.68 -1.09 10.81
N HIS A 96 9.05 -1.28 9.65
CA HIS A 96 9.24 -2.49 8.85
C HIS A 96 10.19 -2.23 7.69
N LEU A 97 9.69 -1.84 6.51
CA LEU A 97 10.54 -1.48 5.37
C LEU A 97 11.06 -0.04 5.50
N SER A 98 10.35 0.83 6.23
CA SER A 98 10.74 2.23 6.44
C SER A 98 11.05 2.95 5.12
N VAL A 99 10.10 2.90 4.19
CA VAL A 99 10.21 3.49 2.85
C VAL A 99 9.40 4.79 2.71
N ILE A 100 8.41 5.00 3.59
CA ILE A 100 7.68 6.26 3.73
C ILE A 100 7.99 6.84 5.11
N ASN A 101 8.36 8.13 5.15
CA ASN A 101 8.57 8.92 6.36
C ASN A 101 7.21 9.25 7.00
N MET A 102 6.64 8.25 7.64
CA MET A 102 5.37 8.33 8.34
C MET A 102 5.39 7.48 9.60
N LYS A 103 4.62 7.94 10.59
CA LYS A 103 4.37 7.24 11.84
C LYS A 103 2.98 6.63 11.83
N VAL A 104 2.88 5.34 12.11
CA VAL A 104 1.61 4.60 12.02
C VAL A 104 1.24 3.95 13.35
N GLN A 105 -0.04 4.01 13.70
CA GLN A 105 -0.61 3.28 14.83
C GLN A 105 -1.52 2.15 14.34
N ARG A 106 -1.29 0.93 14.83
CA ARG A 106 -2.09 -0.25 14.50
C ARG A 106 -3.45 -0.19 15.19
N ASN A 107 -4.52 -0.62 14.51
CA ASN A 107 -5.87 -0.76 15.07
C ASN A 107 -6.34 0.49 15.85
N ALA A 108 -6.08 1.69 15.31
CA ALA A 108 -6.27 2.93 16.04
C ALA A 108 -7.74 3.38 16.11
N PHE A 109 -8.57 2.92 15.17
CA PHE A 109 -10.01 3.10 15.25
C PHE A 109 -10.54 2.21 16.37
N GLY A 110 -10.92 2.82 17.51
CA GLY A 110 -11.34 2.11 18.71
C GLY A 110 -12.49 1.11 18.46
N ARG A 111 -12.75 0.23 19.44
CA ARG A 111 -13.63 -0.95 19.31
C ARG A 111 -14.99 -0.74 18.62
N GLN A 112 -15.57 0.45 18.71
CA GLN A 112 -16.86 0.79 18.10
C GLN A 112 -16.78 1.15 16.61
N ARG A 113 -15.60 1.49 16.08
CA ARG A 113 -15.34 1.87 14.69
C ARG A 113 -14.37 0.89 14.01
N GLU A 114 -14.37 -0.37 14.44
CA GLU A 114 -13.47 -1.38 13.88
C GLU A 114 -13.78 -1.70 12.41
N SER A 115 -14.99 -1.46 11.92
CA SER A 115 -15.27 -1.54 10.49
C SER A 115 -16.37 -0.58 10.07
N PHE A 116 -16.13 0.20 9.01
CA PHE A 116 -17.10 1.11 8.44
C PHE A 116 -16.73 1.43 6.99
N GLU A 117 -17.67 2.03 6.27
CA GLU A 117 -17.47 2.50 4.91
C GLU A 117 -17.86 3.97 4.81
N THR A 118 -17.14 4.72 3.98
CA THR A 118 -17.43 6.12 3.69
C THR A 118 -16.89 6.48 2.32
N ASP A 119 -17.39 7.56 1.75
CA ASP A 119 -16.81 8.14 0.54
C ASP A 119 -15.80 9.20 0.97
N LEU A 120 -14.66 9.25 0.28
CA LEU A 120 -13.54 10.13 0.59
C LEU A 120 -13.17 10.97 -0.64
N LEU A 121 -12.84 12.23 -0.38
CA LEU A 121 -12.03 12.99 -1.32
C LEU A 121 -10.59 12.47 -1.23
N VAL A 122 -10.04 12.10 -2.38
CA VAL A 122 -8.67 11.65 -2.55
C VAL A 122 -8.03 12.48 -3.66
N THR A 123 -7.07 13.32 -3.26
CA THR A 123 -6.30 14.18 -4.18
C THR A 123 -5.73 13.38 -5.33
N ASP A 124 -5.87 13.92 -6.55
CA ASP A 124 -5.44 13.31 -7.83
C ASP A 124 -6.17 12.01 -8.23
N VAL A 125 -7.20 11.58 -7.49
CA VAL A 125 -7.96 10.35 -7.79
C VAL A 125 -9.46 10.62 -7.98
N GLY A 126 -10.09 11.35 -7.05
CA GLY A 126 -11.53 11.65 -7.14
C GLY A 126 -12.12 12.19 -5.84
N GLU A 127 -13.33 12.75 -5.91
CA GLU A 127 -14.00 13.38 -4.75
C GLU A 127 -14.89 12.41 -3.95
N ASP A 128 -15.17 11.24 -4.49
CA ASP A 128 -16.14 10.26 -3.98
C ASP A 128 -15.59 8.82 -3.99
N ILE A 129 -14.31 8.65 -3.61
CA ILE A 129 -13.68 7.32 -3.58
C ILE A 129 -14.29 6.50 -2.43
N ARG A 130 -14.90 5.36 -2.76
CA ARG A 130 -15.46 4.46 -1.76
C ARG A 130 -14.33 3.81 -0.95
N ALA A 131 -14.31 4.05 0.36
CA ALA A 131 -13.29 3.53 1.25
C ALA A 131 -13.88 2.57 2.29
N VAL A 132 -13.35 1.35 2.33
CA VAL A 132 -13.74 0.30 3.28
C VAL A 132 -12.69 0.17 4.37
N PHE A 133 -13.02 0.51 5.61
CA PHE A 133 -12.11 0.40 6.75
C PHE A 133 -12.40 -0.88 7.51
N ILE A 134 -11.37 -1.72 7.73
CA ILE A 134 -11.47 -2.95 8.54
C ILE A 134 -10.24 -3.02 9.44
N ARG A 135 -10.43 -2.77 10.73
CA ARG A 135 -9.38 -2.67 11.77
C ARG A 135 -8.21 -1.80 11.28
N ALA A 136 -8.57 -0.69 10.63
CA ALA A 136 -7.62 0.10 9.88
C ALA A 136 -6.51 0.68 10.79
N PRO A 137 -5.27 0.74 10.31
CA PRO A 137 -4.24 1.56 10.93
C PRO A 137 -4.55 3.05 10.75
N LEU A 138 -3.86 3.88 11.52
CA LEU A 138 -3.89 5.32 11.39
C LEU A 138 -2.50 5.86 11.09
N ILE A 139 -2.39 6.78 10.13
CA ILE A 139 -1.18 7.58 9.94
C ILE A 139 -1.26 8.75 10.94
N VAL A 140 -0.41 8.70 11.96
CA VAL A 140 -0.38 9.65 13.07
C VAL A 140 0.38 10.92 12.69
N GLU A 141 1.47 10.75 11.94
CA GLU A 141 2.36 11.83 11.55
C GLU A 141 3.00 11.49 10.20
N VAL A 142 3.30 12.53 9.43
CA VAL A 142 4.01 12.43 8.15
C VAL A 142 5.11 13.47 8.09
N GLY A 143 6.25 13.13 7.49
CA GLY A 143 7.34 14.06 7.26
C GLY A 143 7.04 15.09 6.15
N GLU A 144 7.88 16.12 6.03
CA GLU A 144 7.67 17.25 5.09
C GLU A 144 7.56 16.84 3.62
N ASN A 145 8.19 15.72 3.24
CA ASN A 145 8.19 15.23 1.85
C ASN A 145 7.02 14.29 1.52
N VAL A 146 6.08 14.09 2.46
CA VAL A 146 4.92 13.22 2.28
C VAL A 146 3.69 14.06 1.95
N GLN A 147 3.10 13.79 0.80
CA GLN A 147 1.83 14.36 0.40
C GLN A 147 0.68 13.61 1.06
N VAL A 148 -0.16 14.32 1.80
CA VAL A 148 -1.45 13.78 2.29
C VAL A 148 -2.45 13.80 1.14
N LEU A 149 -2.90 12.61 0.73
CA LEU A 149 -3.88 12.46 -0.35
C LEU A 149 -5.31 12.51 0.16
N SER A 150 -5.57 12.01 1.38
CA SER A 150 -6.93 11.96 1.92
C SER A 150 -6.94 11.95 3.44
N LYS A 151 -8.01 12.52 4.00
CA LYS A 151 -8.32 12.51 5.43
C LYS A 151 -9.75 12.06 5.69
N TYR A 152 -9.96 11.39 6.81
CA TYR A 152 -11.28 11.11 7.37
C TYR A 152 -11.43 11.87 8.70
N GLY A 153 -12.17 12.99 8.66
CA GLY A 153 -12.09 13.99 9.74
C GLY A 153 -10.69 14.61 9.75
N ASP A 154 -10.02 14.56 10.90
CA ASP A 154 -8.63 15.05 11.05
C ASP A 154 -7.56 13.99 10.75
N GLU A 155 -8.00 12.73 10.60
CA GLU A 155 -7.13 11.56 10.52
C GLU A 155 -6.63 11.32 9.09
N ILE A 156 -5.33 11.11 8.92
CA ILE A 156 -4.72 10.83 7.62
C ILE A 156 -4.97 9.36 7.24
N VAL A 157 -5.58 9.15 6.07
CA VAL A 157 -6.01 7.81 5.60
C VAL A 157 -5.41 7.41 4.25
N ALA A 158 -4.84 8.35 3.50
CA ALA A 158 -4.02 8.07 2.34
C ALA A 158 -2.88 9.07 2.21
N ALA A 159 -1.69 8.57 1.84
CA ALA A 159 -0.48 9.37 1.69
C ALA A 159 0.38 8.86 0.54
N ARG A 160 1.18 9.76 -0.03
CA ARG A 160 2.14 9.48 -1.09
C ARG A 160 3.48 10.14 -0.79
N GLN A 161 4.58 9.44 -1.02
CA GLN A 161 5.94 9.99 -0.98
C GLN A 161 6.70 9.54 -2.22
N GLY A 162 6.87 10.42 -3.20
CA GLY A 162 7.49 10.07 -4.49
C GLY A 162 6.71 8.96 -5.20
N HIS A 163 7.37 7.81 -5.38
CA HIS A 163 6.80 6.59 -5.99
C HIS A 163 6.11 5.65 -4.98
N PHE A 164 6.07 5.99 -3.70
CA PHE A 164 5.38 5.20 -2.68
C PHE A 164 3.96 5.71 -2.44
N LEU A 165 2.98 4.81 -2.47
CA LEU A 165 1.58 5.06 -2.17
C LEU A 165 1.15 4.23 -0.97
N ALA A 166 0.34 4.81 -0.07
CA ALA A 166 -0.22 4.06 1.05
C ALA A 166 -1.64 4.52 1.40
N CYS A 167 -2.50 3.58 1.79
CA CYS A 167 -3.82 3.88 2.36
C CYS A 167 -4.18 2.95 3.52
N SER A 168 -4.96 3.47 4.48
CA SER A 168 -5.41 2.70 5.65
C SER A 168 -6.68 1.88 5.39
N PHE A 169 -7.41 2.19 4.33
CA PHE A 169 -8.59 1.47 3.88
C PHE A 169 -8.25 0.38 2.85
N HIS A 170 -9.27 -0.41 2.51
CA HIS A 170 -9.25 -1.52 1.57
C HIS A 170 -9.96 -1.13 0.26
N PRO A 171 -9.28 -0.42 -0.67
CA PRO A 171 -9.86 -0.05 -1.96
C PRO A 171 -10.25 -1.29 -2.79
N GLU A 172 -9.63 -2.44 -2.53
CA GLU A 172 -9.83 -3.69 -3.26
C GLU A 172 -11.16 -4.39 -2.94
N LEU A 173 -11.83 -3.95 -1.88
CA LEU A 173 -13.13 -4.49 -1.46
C LEU A 173 -14.31 -3.72 -2.06
N THR A 174 -14.06 -2.90 -3.09
CA THR A 174 -15.07 -2.12 -3.80
C THR A 174 -15.03 -2.42 -5.29
N ASP A 175 -16.10 -2.06 -6.02
CA ASP A 175 -16.08 -2.07 -7.49
C ASP A 175 -15.53 -0.75 -8.07
N ASP A 176 -15.06 0.18 -7.22
CA ASP A 176 -14.40 1.41 -7.63
C ASP A 176 -12.88 1.20 -7.69
N HIS A 177 -12.36 1.00 -8.90
CA HIS A 177 -10.95 0.70 -9.11
C HIS A 177 -10.07 1.97 -9.23
N ARG A 178 -10.63 3.19 -9.12
CA ARG A 178 -9.89 4.43 -9.41
C ARG A 178 -8.59 4.56 -8.61
N PHE A 179 -8.56 4.11 -7.36
CA PHE A 179 -7.36 4.18 -6.53
C PHE A 179 -6.27 3.18 -6.98
N HIS A 180 -6.64 1.97 -7.42
CA HIS A 180 -5.68 1.05 -8.06
C HIS A 180 -5.23 1.55 -9.43
N GLN A 181 -6.13 2.14 -10.22
CA GLN A 181 -5.78 2.71 -11.52
C GLN A 181 -4.85 3.91 -11.38
N TYR A 182 -4.99 4.72 -10.33
CA TYR A 182 -4.01 5.74 -9.97
C TYR A 182 -2.61 5.14 -9.74
N PHE A 183 -2.52 4.01 -9.02
CA PHE A 183 -1.25 3.30 -8.86
C PHE A 183 -0.72 2.72 -10.18
N VAL A 184 -1.58 2.18 -11.05
CA VAL A 184 -1.17 1.72 -12.40
C VAL A 184 -0.54 2.88 -13.17
N SER A 185 -1.17 4.06 -13.19
CA SER A 185 -0.62 5.25 -13.84
C SER A 185 0.74 5.66 -13.25
N MET A 186 0.92 5.59 -11.93
CA MET A 186 2.23 5.83 -11.30
C MET A 186 3.31 4.87 -11.80
N VAL A 187 2.98 3.59 -12.02
CA VAL A 187 3.90 2.58 -12.55
C VAL A 187 4.24 2.86 -14.03
N GLU A 188 3.24 3.22 -14.84
CA GLU A 188 3.46 3.59 -16.23
C GLU A 188 4.35 4.82 -16.37
N GLU A 189 4.12 5.86 -15.57
CA GLU A 189 4.94 7.07 -15.52
C GLU A 189 6.38 6.77 -15.09
N ALA A 190 6.56 5.98 -14.02
CA ALA A 190 7.89 5.59 -13.54
C ALA A 190 8.67 4.81 -14.61
N LYS A 191 8.01 3.89 -15.32
CA LYS A 191 8.63 3.12 -16.40
C LYS A 191 8.97 3.97 -17.62
N ALA A 192 8.15 4.97 -17.95
CA ALA A 192 8.41 5.87 -19.08
C ALA A 192 9.59 6.83 -18.82
N ASN A 193 9.88 7.12 -17.55
CA ASN A 193 10.96 8.02 -17.13
C ASN A 193 12.31 7.33 -16.89
N ASN A 194 12.36 5.99 -16.93
CA ASN A 194 13.55 5.15 -16.81
C ASN A 194 14.08 4.70 -18.19
#